data_AF-A0A1B6EHY4-F1
#
_entry.id   AF-A0A1B6EHY4-F1
#
_cell.length_a   1.000
_cell.length_b   1.000
_cell.length_c   1.000
_cell.angle_alpha   90.00
_cell.angle_beta   90.00
_cell.angle_gamma   90.00
#
_symmetry.space_group_name_H-M   'P 1'
#
loop_
_entity.id
_entity.type
_entity.pdbx_description
1 polymer ?
#
loop_
_entity_poly.entity_id
_entity_poly.type
_entity_poly.pdbx_seq_one_letter_code
_entity_poly.pdbx_strand_id
1 'polypeptide(L)'
;MEKHLFNLKFAAKELKRNSKRCEKQENIEKQNTKKAIQKGNMDVARIHAENAIRQKSQSLNYLRMSARVDAVASRVQSALTTRNVTKSMSGVVAAMDAAMKSMNLEKI
;
A
#
# COMPACT_ATOMS: atom_id res chain seq x y z
N MET A 1 -6.47 15.55 -3.51
CA MET A 1 -5.89 14.35 -4.14
C MET A 1 -4.64 13.86 -3.39
N GLU A 2 -3.75 14.74 -2.93
CA GLU A 2 -2.62 14.39 -2.02
C GLU A 2 -3.07 13.76 -0.69
N LYS A 3 -4.11 14.32 -0.04
CA LYS A 3 -4.71 13.71 1.18
C LYS A 3 -5.21 12.28 0.96
N HIS A 4 -5.80 12.01 -0.20
CA HIS A 4 -6.26 10.65 -0.54
C HIS A 4 -5.10 9.71 -0.84
N LEU A 5 -4.03 10.20 -1.48
CA LEU A 5 -2.82 9.43 -1.69
C LEU A 5 -2.14 9.05 -0.36
N PHE A 6 -2.09 9.98 0.59
CA PHE A 6 -1.61 9.69 1.95
C PHE A 6 -2.42 8.57 2.60
N ASN A 7 -3.75 8.66 2.54
CA ASN A 7 -4.64 7.62 3.10
C ASN A 7 -4.42 6.25 2.43
N LEU A 8 -4.20 6.21 1.11
CA LEU A 8 -3.91 4.97 0.39
C LEU A 8 -2.57 4.34 0.84
N LYS A 9 -1.50 5.13 0.92
CA LYS A 9 -0.20 4.66 1.41
C LYS A 9 -0.28 4.19 2.86
N PHE A 10 -1.04 4.90 3.69
CA PHE A 10 -1.27 4.54 5.08
C PHE A 10 -2.03 3.21 5.19
N ALA A 11 -3.13 3.06 4.44
CA ALA A 11 -3.91 1.82 4.40
C ALA A 11 -3.06 0.63 3.91
N ALA A 12 -2.23 0.80 2.87
CA ALA A 12 -1.33 -0.24 2.40
C ALA A 12 -0.36 -0.69 3.50
N LYS A 13 0.20 0.25 4.27
CA LYS A 13 1.10 -0.01 5.40
C LYS A 13 0.38 -0.73 6.55
N GLU A 14 -0.85 -0.32 6.85
CA GLU A 14 -1.68 -0.96 7.87
C GLU A 14 -2.01 -2.41 7.50
N LEU A 15 -2.41 -2.68 6.26
CA LEU A 15 -2.67 -4.03 5.75
C LEU A 15 -1.41 -4.91 5.86
N LYS A 16 -0.24 -4.37 5.54
CA LYS A 16 1.05 -5.09 5.71
C LYS A 16 1.35 -5.41 7.17
N ARG A 17 1.00 -4.51 8.10
CA ARG A 17 1.14 -4.74 9.54
C ARG A 17 0.17 -5.83 10.02
N ASN A 18 -1.07 -5.82 9.52
CA ASN A 18 -2.08 -6.82 9.85
C ASN A 18 -1.69 -8.21 9.33
N SER A 19 -1.15 -8.31 8.11
CA SER A 19 -0.57 -9.56 7.59
C SER A 19 0.53 -10.11 8.52
N LYS A 20 1.51 -9.29 8.92
CA LYS A 20 2.54 -9.70 9.88
C LYS A 20 1.99 -10.11 11.25
N ARG A 21 0.91 -9.49 11.71
CA ARG A 21 0.23 -9.87 12.96
C ARG A 21 -0.42 -11.25 12.83
N CYS A 22 -1.06 -11.54 11.70
CA CYS A 22 -1.61 -12.87 11.40
C CYS A 22 -0.51 -13.94 11.34
N GLU A 23 0.65 -13.67 10.75
CA GLU A 23 1.80 -14.61 10.74
C GLU A 23 2.33 -14.91 12.14
N LYS A 24 2.42 -13.88 13.00
CA LYS A 24 2.78 -14.09 14.41
C LYS A 24 1.76 -14.96 15.12
N GLN A 25 0.46 -14.72 14.91
CA GLN A 25 -0.58 -15.53 15.51
C GLN A 25 -0.57 -16.96 14.98
N GLU A 26 -0.35 -17.17 13.68
CA GLU A 26 -0.19 -18.50 13.07
C GLU A 26 0.92 -19.29 13.78
N ASN A 27 2.07 -18.67 14.04
CA ASN A 27 3.17 -19.33 14.74
C ASN A 27 2.83 -19.71 16.17
N ILE A 28 2.08 -18.86 16.88
CA ILE A 28 1.57 -19.15 18.23
C ILE A 28 0.61 -20.34 18.18
N GLU A 29 -0.35 -20.36 17.25
CA GLU A 29 -1.30 -21.46 17.10
C GLU A 29 -0.61 -22.79 16.73
N LYS A 30 0.43 -22.76 15.90
CA LYS A 30 1.26 -23.95 15.60
C LYS A 30 1.97 -24.48 16.85
N GLN A 31 2.52 -23.60 17.68
CA GLN A 31 3.14 -24.01 18.95
C GLN A 31 2.10 -24.61 19.91
N ASN A 32 0.91 -24.00 20.00
CA ASN A 32 -0.19 -24.50 20.81
C ASN A 32 -0.69 -25.86 20.31
N THR A 33 -0.76 -26.05 18.98
CA THR A 33 -1.07 -27.34 18.35
C THR A 33 -0.08 -28.41 18.80
N LYS A 34 1.23 -28.13 18.73
CA LYS A 34 2.27 -29.07 19.18
C LYS A 34 2.13 -29.42 20.65
N LYS A 35 1.88 -28.43 21.51
CA LYS A 35 1.65 -28.64 22.95
C LYS A 35 0.39 -29.47 23.23
N ALA A 36 -0.69 -29.24 22.48
CA ALA A 36 -1.94 -29.99 22.63
C ALA A 36 -1.77 -31.47 22.23
N ILE A 37 -1.04 -31.73 21.13
CA ILE A 37 -0.70 -33.09 20.69
C ILE A 37 0.15 -33.80 21.75
N GLN A 38 1.17 -33.13 22.31
CA GLN A 38 2.02 -33.71 23.37
C GLN A 38 1.22 -34.09 24.63
N LYS A 39 0.14 -33.36 24.92
CA LYS A 39 -0.76 -33.65 26.04
C LYS A 39 -1.82 -34.72 25.73
N GLY A 40 -1.90 -35.20 24.49
CA GLY A 40 -2.92 -36.17 24.04
C GLY A 40 -4.28 -35.56 23.72
N ASN A 41 -4.43 -34.23 23.76
CA ASN A 41 -5.71 -33.54 23.54
C ASN A 41 -5.94 -33.26 22.05
N MET A 42 -6.35 -34.28 21.30
CA MET A 42 -6.49 -34.23 19.84
C MET A 42 -7.55 -33.24 19.34
N ASP A 43 -8.66 -33.06 20.06
CA ASP A 43 -9.70 -32.10 19.66
C ASP A 43 -9.24 -30.65 19.79
N VAL A 44 -8.52 -30.33 20.87
CA VAL A 44 -7.90 -29.01 21.07
C VAL A 44 -6.80 -28.76 20.03
N ALA A 45 -6.03 -29.79 19.69
CA ALA A 45 -5.03 -29.70 18.62
C ALA A 45 -5.68 -29.40 17.26
N ARG A 46 -6.83 -30.01 16.94
CA ARG A 46 -7.58 -29.76 15.70
C ARG A 46 -8.04 -28.30 15.62
N ILE A 47 -8.57 -27.75 16.71
CA ILE A 47 -9.01 -26.35 16.78
C ILE A 47 -7.83 -25.38 16.56
N HIS A 48 -6.69 -25.61 17.22
CA HIS A 48 -5.49 -24.78 17.01
C HIS A 48 -4.93 -24.90 15.58
N ALA A 49 -4.99 -26.09 14.99
CA ALA A 49 -4.55 -26.31 13.61
C ALA A 49 -5.45 -25.54 12.61
N GLU A 50 -6.77 -25.60 12.76
CA GLU A 50 -7.72 -24.84 11.95
C GLU A 50 -7.50 -23.33 12.10
N ASN A 51 -7.28 -22.86 13.33
CA ASN A 51 -6.95 -21.47 13.60
C ASN A 51 -5.65 -21.05 12.89
N ALA A 52 -4.61 -21.88 12.90
CA ALA A 52 -3.36 -21.62 12.19
C ALA A 52 -3.58 -21.49 10.67
N ILE A 53 -4.37 -22.40 10.07
CA ILE A 53 -4.70 -22.36 8.63
C ILE A 53 -5.46 -21.07 8.30
N ARG A 54 -6.45 -20.71 9.12
CA ARG A 54 -7.22 -19.48 8.94
C ARG A 54 -6.31 -18.25 8.99
N GLN A 55 -5.40 -18.17 9.97
CA GLN A 55 -4.47 -17.05 10.10
C GLN A 55 -3.50 -16.95 8.92
N LYS A 56 -3.00 -18.09 8.41
CA LYS A 56 -2.18 -18.13 7.20
C LYS A 56 -2.92 -17.56 5.99
N SER A 57 -4.17 -17.99 5.79
CA SER A 57 -5.01 -17.51 4.69
C SER A 57 -5.31 -16.00 4.80
N GLN A 58 -5.64 -15.54 6.02
CA GLN A 58 -5.86 -14.11 6.29
C GLN A 58 -4.59 -13.28 6.05
N SER A 59 -3.40 -13.75 6.47
CA SER A 59 -2.14 -13.05 6.19
C SER A 59 -1.94 -12.85 4.69
N LEU A 60 -2.10 -13.92 3.90
CA LEU A 60 -1.95 -13.85 2.44
C LEU A 60 -2.96 -12.91 1.81
N ASN A 61 -4.20 -12.87 2.32
CA ASN A 61 -5.21 -11.97 1.81
C ASN A 61 -4.87 -10.50 2.12
N TYR A 62 -4.46 -10.20 3.35
CA TYR A 62 -3.99 -8.86 3.72
C TYR A 62 -2.76 -8.43 2.91
N LEU A 63 -1.83 -9.34 2.65
CA LEU A 63 -0.65 -9.06 1.83
C LEU A 63 -1.03 -8.76 0.37
N ARG A 64 -1.94 -9.55 -0.22
CA ARG A 64 -2.45 -9.29 -1.58
C ARG A 64 -3.18 -7.96 -1.67
N MET A 65 -4.04 -7.64 -0.70
CA MET A 65 -4.72 -6.34 -0.65
C MET A 65 -3.72 -5.19 -0.49
N SER A 66 -2.73 -5.33 0.40
CA SER A 66 -1.66 -4.33 0.59
C SER A 66 -0.94 -4.04 -0.73
N ALA A 67 -0.52 -5.08 -1.47
CA ALA A 67 0.15 -4.93 -2.75
C ALA A 67 -0.72 -4.23 -3.80
N ARG A 68 -2.03 -4.54 -3.86
CA ARG A 68 -2.97 -3.88 -4.77
C ARG A 68 -3.15 -2.40 -4.43
N VAL A 69 -3.32 -2.07 -3.15
CA VAL A 69 -3.47 -0.67 -2.69
C VAL A 69 -2.19 0.12 -2.95
N ASP A 70 -1.02 -0.48 -2.70
CA ASP A 70 0.27 0.16 -2.96
C ASP A 70 0.49 0.45 -4.46
N ALA A 71 0.10 -0.49 -5.33
CA ALA A 71 0.14 -0.28 -6.78
C ALA A 71 -0.76 0.89 -7.23
N VAL A 72 -1.96 0.99 -6.66
CA VAL A 72 -2.88 2.12 -6.93
C VAL A 72 -2.29 3.43 -6.39
N ALA A 73 -1.73 3.43 -5.18
CA ALA A 73 -1.07 4.59 -4.59
C ALA A 73 0.10 5.08 -5.45
N SER A 74 0.92 4.16 -5.98
CA SER A 74 2.02 4.49 -6.90
C SER A 74 1.53 5.19 -8.16
N ARG A 75 0.48 4.66 -8.80
CA ARG A 75 -0.12 5.29 -10.00
C ARG A 75 -0.70 6.68 -9.70
N VAL A 76 -1.36 6.84 -8.56
CA VAL A 76 -1.88 8.15 -8.12
C VAL A 76 -0.75 9.13 -7.84
N GLN A 77 0.36 8.68 -7.24
CA GLN A 77 1.55 9.50 -7.04
C GLN A 77 2.13 9.99 -8.38
N SER A 78 2.31 9.11 -9.36
CA SER A 78 2.78 9.48 -10.68
C SER A 78 1.86 10.49 -11.34
N ALA A 79 0.54 10.28 -11.30
CA ALA A 79 -0.45 11.20 -11.86
C ALA A 79 -0.39 12.59 -11.21
N LEU A 80 -0.19 12.67 -9.90
CA LEU A 80 0.00 13.93 -9.19
C LEU A 80 1.28 14.64 -9.61
N THR A 81 2.39 13.92 -9.72
CA THR A 81 3.67 14.49 -10.17
C THR A 81 3.54 15.02 -11.60
N THR A 82 2.97 14.24 -12.52
CA THR A 82 2.73 14.68 -13.90
C THR A 82 1.85 15.92 -13.93
N ARG A 83 0.77 15.96 -13.16
CA ARG A 83 -0.10 17.14 -13.07
C ARG A 83 0.64 18.39 -12.59
N ASN A 84 1.52 18.25 -11.59
CA ASN A 84 2.33 19.36 -11.10
C ASN A 84 3.30 19.87 -12.17
N VAL A 85 3.96 18.96 -12.91
CA VAL A 85 4.82 19.32 -14.04
C VAL A 85 4.02 20.04 -15.12
N THR A 86 2.84 19.53 -15.51
CA THR A 86 1.97 20.20 -16.50
C THR A 86 1.57 21.60 -16.06
N LYS A 87 1.26 21.79 -14.76
CA LYS A 87 0.94 23.12 -14.21
C LYS A 87 2.13 24.07 -14.29
N SER A 88 3.33 23.61 -13.94
CA SER A 88 4.56 24.40 -14.07
C SER A 88 4.86 24.77 -15.51
N MET A 89 4.74 23.83 -16.44
CA MET A 89 4.92 24.08 -17.88
C MET A 89 3.93 25.12 -18.41
N SER A 90 2.66 25.03 -18.02
CA SER A 90 1.65 26.02 -18.41
C SER A 90 2.02 27.44 -17.94
N GLY A 91 2.55 27.59 -16.73
CA GLY A 91 3.02 28.88 -16.22
C GLY A 91 4.22 29.42 -17.00
N VAL A 92 5.19 28.56 -17.32
CA VAL A 92 6.37 28.93 -18.11
C VAL A 92 5.98 29.34 -19.53
N VAL A 93 5.09 28.60 -20.19
CA VAL A 93 4.62 28.93 -21.54
C VAL A 93 3.89 30.28 -21.56
N ALA A 94 3.05 30.56 -20.56
CA ALA A 94 2.39 31.85 -20.45
C ALA A 94 3.37 33.01 -20.22
N ALA A 95 4.38 32.81 -19.36
CA ALA A 95 5.43 33.81 -19.13
C ALA A 95 6.27 34.05 -20.39
N MET A 96 6.58 32.99 -21.14
CA MET A 96 7.31 33.08 -22.40
C MET A 96 6.50 33.79 -23.49
N ASP A 97 5.20 33.51 -23.62
CA ASP A 97 4.30 34.22 -24.55
C ASP A 97 4.23 35.72 -24.25
N ALA A 98 4.11 36.09 -22.97
CA ALA A 98 4.15 37.49 -22.55
C ALA A 98 5.49 38.17 -22.86
N ALA A 99 6.61 37.48 -22.59
CA ALA A 99 7.95 37.98 -22.89
C ALA A 99 8.16 38.18 -24.40
N MET A 100 7.75 37.21 -25.23
CA MET A 100 7.85 37.30 -26.70
C MET A 100 6.98 38.42 -27.28
N LYS A 101 5.79 38.69 -26.72
CA LYS A 101 4.96 39.84 -27.13
C LYS A 101 5.61 41.18 -26.83
N SER A 102 6.38 41.26 -25.74
CA SER A 102 7.13 42.47 -25.38
C SER A 102 8.47 42.60 -26.11
N MET A 103 8.99 41.51 -26.66
CA MET A 103 10.27 41.44 -27.36
C MET A 103 10.04 41.65 -28.86
N ASN A 104 10.25 42.88 -29.33
CA ASN A 104 10.12 43.19 -30.74
C ASN A 104 11.30 42.57 -31.53
N LEU A 105 11.05 41.42 -32.16
CA LEU A 105 12.02 40.67 -32.97
C LEU A 105 12.53 41.47 -34.19
N GLU A 106 11.89 42.57 -34.59
CA GLU A 106 12.39 43.48 -35.64
C GLU A 106 13.42 44.51 -35.14
N LYS A 107 13.58 44.66 -33.81
CA LYS A 107 14.53 45.61 -33.19
C LYS A 107 15.76 44.94 -32.54
N ILE A 108 15.83 43.60 -32.56
CA ILE A 108 17.00 42.81 -32.17
C ILE A 108 17.75 42.46 -33.46
#